data_AF-A0A3M6Z6N4-F1
#
_entry.id   AF-A0A3M6Z6N4-F1
#
_cell.length_a   1.000
_cell.length_b   1.000
_cell.length_c   1.000
_cell.angle_alpha   90.00
_cell.angle_beta   90.00
_cell.angle_gamma   90.00
#
_symmetry.space_group_name_H-M   'P 1'
#
loop_
_entity.id
_entity.type
_entity.pdbx_description
1 polymer ?
#
loop_
_entity_poly.entity_id
_entity_poly.type
_entity_poly.pdbx_seq_one_letter_code
_entity_poly.pdbx_strand_id
1 'polypeptide(L)'
;MAATLEEERSFIERVTGYRFRREDLLQTALTAFYHKRMALVGDTVLKIAILDDWYDEGTTIEKGHILQQKLAENATLQAWARQVDLGPLITLNGGQPRGSISSRQLSDAVEALILAIWLDSGKELDVIKQVIGTMDLASFVSV
;
A
#
# COMPACT_ATOMS: atom_id res chain seq x y z
N MET A 1 15.02 -16.85 -11.37
CA MET A 1 14.00 -16.62 -12.41
C MET A 1 13.16 -15.43 -11.96
N ALA A 2 12.79 -14.52 -12.86
CA ALA A 2 11.84 -13.47 -12.51
C ALA A 2 10.50 -14.14 -12.16
N ALA A 3 9.85 -13.70 -11.07
CA ALA A 3 8.52 -14.21 -10.74
C ALA A 3 7.57 -13.87 -11.90
N THR A 4 6.75 -14.83 -12.28
CA THR A 4 5.69 -14.62 -13.25
C THR A 4 4.64 -13.66 -12.69
N LEU A 5 3.89 -12.99 -13.57
CA LEU A 5 2.81 -12.09 -13.18
C LEU A 5 1.81 -12.75 -12.21
N GLU A 6 1.53 -14.03 -12.43
CA GLU A 6 0.63 -14.83 -11.59
C GLU A 6 1.17 -14.99 -10.16
N GLU A 7 2.48 -15.18 -10.01
CA GLU A 7 3.13 -15.30 -8.70
C GLU A 7 3.15 -13.95 -7.97
N GLU A 8 3.46 -12.86 -8.68
CA GLU A 8 3.38 -11.49 -8.13
C GLU A 8 1.96 -11.18 -7.66
N ARG A 9 0.97 -11.47 -8.50
CA ARG A 9 -0.45 -11.29 -8.18
C ARG A 9 -0.83 -12.11 -6.96
N SER A 10 -0.61 -13.43 -6.99
CA SER A 10 -0.94 -14.32 -5.88
C SER A 10 -0.30 -13.88 -4.56
N PHE A 11 0.94 -13.38 -4.61
CA PHE A 11 1.61 -12.82 -3.45
C PHE A 11 0.89 -11.56 -2.93
N ILE A 12 0.60 -10.59 -3.81
CA ILE A 12 -0.04 -9.33 -3.41
C ILE A 12 -1.45 -9.57 -2.89
N GLU A 13 -2.23 -10.42 -3.55
CA GLU A 13 -3.57 -10.78 -3.10
C GLU A 13 -3.55 -11.44 -1.71
N ARG A 14 -2.54 -12.26 -1.42
CA ARG A 14 -2.37 -12.90 -0.10
C ARG A 14 -2.03 -11.89 1.00
N VAL A 15 -1.12 -10.95 0.76
CA VAL A 15 -0.65 -10.02 1.80
C VAL A 15 -1.56 -8.82 2.01
N THR A 16 -2.42 -8.51 1.03
CA THR A 16 -3.40 -7.41 1.12
C THR A 16 -4.83 -7.90 1.35
N GLY A 17 -5.11 -9.18 1.10
CA GLY A 17 -6.47 -9.74 1.14
C GLY A 17 -7.35 -9.36 -0.05
N TYR A 18 -6.85 -8.54 -0.99
CA TYR A 18 -7.62 -8.05 -2.13
C TYR A 18 -7.34 -8.85 -3.40
N ARG A 19 -8.38 -9.27 -4.13
CA ARG A 19 -8.23 -9.95 -5.42
C ARG A 19 -8.35 -8.98 -6.59
N PHE A 20 -7.29 -8.85 -7.38
CA PHE A 20 -7.25 -7.95 -8.52
C PHE A 20 -8.11 -8.48 -9.68
N ARG A 21 -8.92 -7.58 -10.25
CA ARG A 21 -9.67 -7.79 -11.50
C ARG A 21 -8.88 -7.29 -12.71
N ARG A 22 -8.09 -6.23 -12.50
CA ARG A 22 -7.26 -5.57 -13.51
C ARG A 22 -5.77 -5.74 -13.21
N GLU A 23 -5.14 -6.67 -13.91
CA GLU A 23 -3.71 -6.94 -13.79
C GLU A 23 -2.84 -5.75 -14.21
N ASP A 24 -3.33 -4.89 -15.12
CA ASP A 24 -2.61 -3.70 -15.56
C ASP A 24 -2.40 -2.68 -14.42
N LEU A 25 -3.35 -2.57 -13.49
CA LEU A 25 -3.22 -1.71 -12.31
C LEU A 25 -2.17 -2.25 -11.34
N LEU A 26 -2.15 -3.57 -11.12
CA LEU A 26 -1.15 -4.23 -10.30
C LEU A 26 0.26 -4.04 -10.88
N GLN A 27 0.45 -4.35 -12.16
CA GLN A 27 1.75 -4.19 -12.84
C GLN A 27 2.28 -2.75 -12.77
N THR A 28 1.38 -1.78 -12.96
CA THR A 28 1.72 -0.36 -12.86
C THR A 28 2.19 -0.01 -11.44
N ALA A 29 1.49 -0.52 -10.41
CA ALA A 29 1.85 -0.30 -9.01
C ALA A 29 3.14 -1.01 -8.56
N LEU A 30 3.58 -2.05 -9.27
CA LEU A 30 4.86 -2.72 -9.03
C LEU A 30 6.03 -2.11 -9.82
N THR A 31 5.81 -1.02 -10.55
CA THR A 31 6.85 -0.36 -11.34
C THR A 31 7.24 0.99 -10.73
N ALA A 32 8.47 1.07 -10.23
CA ALA A 32 8.99 2.21 -9.44
C ALA A 32 8.87 3.57 -10.15
N PHE A 33 8.88 3.57 -11.48
CA PHE A 33 8.68 4.76 -12.30
C PHE A 33 7.35 5.47 -12.01
N TYR A 34 6.29 4.72 -11.72
CA TYR A 34 4.95 5.28 -11.46
C TYR A 34 4.69 5.60 -9.99
N HIS A 35 5.49 5.05 -9.07
CA HIS A 35 5.21 5.08 -7.63
C HIS A 35 4.95 6.50 -7.13
N LYS A 36 5.82 7.48 -7.38
CA LYS A 36 5.62 8.84 -6.84
C LYS A 36 4.29 9.48 -7.24
N ARG A 37 3.84 9.25 -8.49
CA ARG A 37 2.57 9.79 -8.98
C ARG A 37 1.40 9.07 -8.32
N MET A 38 1.48 7.75 -8.19
CA MET A 38 0.43 6.93 -7.58
C MET A 38 0.35 7.18 -6.07
N ALA A 39 1.50 7.19 -5.40
CA ALA A 39 1.69 7.45 -3.98
C ALA A 39 1.03 8.76 -3.53
N LEU A 40 1.13 9.83 -4.33
CA LEU A 40 0.46 11.09 -4.01
C LEU A 40 -1.05 10.94 -3.76
N VAL A 41 -1.72 10.12 -4.58
CA VAL A 41 -3.16 9.86 -4.43
C VAL A 41 -3.39 8.74 -3.41
N GLY A 42 -2.58 7.70 -3.43
CA GLY A 42 -2.65 6.56 -2.53
C GLY A 42 -2.53 6.93 -1.05
N ASP A 43 -1.60 7.83 -0.72
CA ASP A 43 -1.44 8.40 0.63
C ASP A 43 -2.72 9.09 1.11
N THR A 44 -3.36 9.87 0.22
CA THR A 44 -4.62 10.54 0.53
C THR A 44 -5.74 9.53 0.76
N VAL A 45 -5.84 8.51 -0.08
CA VAL A 45 -6.85 7.45 0.04
C VAL A 45 -6.67 6.66 1.34
N LEU A 46 -5.43 6.29 1.66
CA LEU A 46 -5.08 5.62 2.92
C LEU A 46 -5.52 6.44 4.13
N LYS A 47 -5.19 7.74 4.16
CA LYS A 47 -5.57 8.64 5.25
C LYS A 47 -7.08 8.83 5.37
N ILE A 48 -7.79 8.93 4.25
CA ILE A 48 -9.25 9.02 4.26
C ILE A 48 -9.85 7.75 4.85
N ALA A 49 -9.41 6.55 4.43
CA ALA A 49 -9.92 5.29 4.98
C ALA A 49 -9.70 5.19 6.49
N ILE A 50 -8.50 5.54 6.98
CA ILE A 50 -8.18 5.56 8.42
C ILE A 50 -9.09 6.54 9.18
N LEU A 51 -9.28 7.75 8.65
CA LEU A 51 -10.07 8.79 9.31
C LEU A 51 -11.57 8.50 9.24
N ASP A 52 -12.05 7.84 8.20
CA ASP A 52 -13.44 7.44 8.05
C ASP A 52 -13.82 6.38 9.10
N ASP A 53 -12.97 5.37 9.32
CA ASP A 53 -13.14 4.40 10.42
C ASP A 53 -13.09 5.10 11.80
N TRP A 54 -12.11 5.97 12.01
CA TRP A 54 -12.00 6.74 13.26
C TRP A 54 -13.23 7.64 13.51
N TYR A 55 -13.78 8.25 12.46
CA TYR A 55 -14.91 9.16 12.58
C TYR A 55 -16.15 8.45 13.12
N ASP A 56 -16.40 7.23 12.64
CA ASP A 56 -17.51 6.39 13.10
C ASP A 56 -17.31 5.91 14.55
N GLU A 57 -16.07 5.68 14.98
CA GLU A 57 -15.76 5.31 16.38
C GLU A 57 -15.94 6.47 17.38
N GLY A 58 -15.98 7.72 16.90
CA GLY A 58 -16.31 8.90 17.70
C GLY A 58 -15.31 9.25 18.81
N THR A 59 -14.02 8.92 18.63
CA THR A 59 -12.98 9.25 19.63
C THR A 59 -12.50 10.71 19.51
N THR A 60 -11.51 11.12 20.32
CA THR A 60 -11.04 12.53 20.34
C THR A 60 -10.32 12.91 19.04
N ILE A 61 -10.39 14.20 18.66
CA ILE A 61 -9.67 14.75 17.50
C ILE A 61 -8.17 14.42 17.56
N GLU A 62 -7.57 14.52 18.75
CA GLU A 62 -6.16 14.18 18.98
C GLU A 62 -5.85 12.73 18.59
N LYS A 63 -6.72 11.78 18.97
CA LYS A 63 -6.56 10.37 18.61
C LYS A 63 -6.64 10.17 17.09
N GLY A 64 -7.59 10.83 16.43
CA GLY A 64 -7.72 10.77 14.97
C GLY A 64 -6.48 11.29 14.26
N HIS A 65 -5.91 12.40 14.74
CA HIS A 65 -4.68 12.99 14.19
C HIS A 65 -3.49 12.04 14.34
N ILE A 66 -3.30 11.46 15.54
CA ILE A 66 -2.24 10.50 15.80
C ILE A 66 -2.41 9.25 14.95
N LEU A 67 -3.63 8.71 14.85
CA LEU A 67 -3.91 7.48 14.11
C LEU A 67 -3.55 7.62 12.63
N GLN A 68 -4.06 8.66 11.95
CA GLN A 68 -3.75 8.88 10.53
C GLN A 68 -2.25 9.12 10.31
N GLN A 69 -1.60 9.86 11.21
CA GLN A 69 -0.18 10.16 11.08
C GLN A 69 0.66 8.89 11.22
N LYS A 70 0.40 8.08 12.24
CA LYS A 70 1.20 6.89 12.57
C LYS A 70 0.96 5.72 11.64
N LEU A 71 -0.26 5.51 11.15
CA LEU A 71 -0.54 4.41 10.22
C LEU A 71 -0.08 4.72 8.79
N ALA A 72 -0.18 5.98 8.36
CA ALA A 72 0.24 6.41 7.03
C ALA A 72 1.68 6.97 6.97
N GLU A 73 2.46 6.92 8.06
CA GLU A 73 3.84 7.40 8.01
C GLU A 73 4.74 6.45 7.22
N ASN A 74 5.70 7.04 6.50
CA ASN A 74 6.67 6.30 5.70
C ASN A 74 7.35 5.17 6.48
N ALA A 75 7.64 5.36 7.78
CA ALA A 75 8.29 4.36 8.62
C ALA A 75 7.43 3.10 8.80
N THR A 76 6.14 3.27 9.11
CA THR A 76 5.17 2.17 9.23
C THR A 76 5.02 1.43 7.90
N LEU A 77 4.83 2.15 6.79
CA LEU A 77 4.69 1.54 5.46
C LEU A 77 5.96 0.80 5.02
N GLN A 78 7.14 1.35 5.35
CA GLN A 78 8.41 0.68 5.10
C GLN A 78 8.59 -0.58 5.93
N ALA A 79 8.22 -0.55 7.21
CA ALA A 79 8.33 -1.69 8.10
C ALA A 79 7.43 -2.83 7.60
N TRP A 80 6.18 -2.52 7.24
CA TRP A 80 5.29 -3.49 6.61
C TRP A 80 5.85 -4.05 5.30
N ALA A 81 6.29 -3.18 4.38
CA ALA A 81 6.83 -3.60 3.08
C ALA A 81 8.07 -4.51 3.19
N ARG A 82 8.92 -4.27 4.20
CA ARG A 82 10.06 -5.15 4.51
C ARG A 82 9.60 -6.47 5.12
N GLN A 83 8.63 -6.43 6.04
CA GLN A 83 8.12 -7.62 6.70
C GLN A 83 7.50 -8.61 5.71
N VAL A 84 6.76 -8.12 4.72
CA VAL A 84 6.16 -9.00 3.70
C VAL A 84 7.12 -9.39 2.59
N ASP A 85 8.31 -8.78 2.51
CA ASP A 85 9.27 -8.91 1.41
C ASP A 85 8.73 -8.39 0.06
N LEU A 86 8.19 -7.17 0.05
CA LEU A 86 7.65 -6.52 -1.15
C LEU A 86 8.74 -6.06 -2.14
N GLY A 87 9.92 -5.68 -1.62
CA GLY A 87 11.01 -5.10 -2.40
C GLY A 87 11.39 -5.89 -3.65
N PRO A 88 11.58 -7.22 -3.56
CA PRO A 88 11.89 -8.05 -4.71
C PRO A 88 10.84 -8.08 -5.82
N LEU A 89 9.59 -7.63 -5.59
CA LEU A 89 8.55 -7.60 -6.64
C LEU A 89 8.62 -6.33 -7.49
N ILE A 90 9.25 -5.28 -6.99
CA ILE A 90 9.21 -3.97 -7.64
C ILE A 90 10.26 -3.88 -8.75
N THR A 91 9.81 -3.52 -9.94
CA THR A 91 10.65 -3.28 -11.12
C THR A 91 11.18 -1.84 -11.08
N LEU A 92 12.49 -1.67 -11.31
CA LEU A 92 13.14 -0.36 -11.27
C LEU A 92 12.97 0.40 -12.60
N ASN A 93 13.33 1.68 -12.59
CA ASN A 93 13.11 2.61 -13.71
C ASN A 93 13.62 2.06 -15.05
N GLY A 94 12.81 2.21 -16.11
CA GLY A 94 13.19 1.77 -17.46
C GLY A 94 13.21 0.25 -17.65
N GLY A 95 12.45 -0.51 -16.85
CA GLY A 95 12.42 -1.97 -16.92
C GLY A 95 13.71 -2.61 -16.38
N GLN A 96 14.48 -1.86 -15.59
CA GLN A 96 15.68 -2.37 -14.95
C GLN A 96 15.32 -3.54 -14.02
N PRO A 97 16.20 -4.55 -13.93
CA PRO A 97 15.98 -5.71 -13.08
C PRO A 97 15.77 -5.28 -11.63
N ARG A 98 14.98 -6.08 -10.91
CA ARG A 98 14.74 -5.94 -9.46
C ARG A 98 16.08 -5.82 -8.73
N GLY A 99 16.18 -4.89 -7.79
CA GLY A 99 17.43 -4.53 -7.12
C GLY A 99 17.20 -3.92 -5.73
N SER A 100 18.23 -3.31 -5.15
CA SER A 100 18.09 -2.64 -3.84
C SER A 100 17.17 -1.43 -3.96
N ILE A 101 16.02 -1.50 -3.30
CA ILE A 101 15.01 -0.45 -3.30
C ILE A 101 15.21 0.42 -2.08
N SER A 102 15.22 1.74 -2.30
CA SER A 102 15.35 2.67 -1.18
C SER A 102 14.15 2.57 -0.24
N SER A 103 14.36 2.92 1.04
CA SER A 103 13.29 3.01 2.02
C SER A 103 12.12 3.88 1.54
N ARG A 104 12.40 4.99 0.86
CA ARG A 104 11.35 5.86 0.32
C ARG A 104 10.54 5.19 -0.79
N GLN A 105 11.19 4.45 -1.69
CA GLN A 105 10.50 3.71 -2.74
C GLN A 105 9.65 2.56 -2.20
N LEU A 106 10.01 1.97 -1.05
CA LEU A 106 9.18 0.97 -0.38
C LEU A 106 7.87 1.58 0.14
N SER A 107 7.92 2.71 0.85
CA SER A 107 6.68 3.38 1.28
C SER A 107 5.85 3.85 0.09
N ASP A 108 6.47 4.48 -0.92
CA ASP A 108 5.76 4.92 -2.12
C ASP A 108 5.11 3.73 -2.88
N ALA A 109 5.69 2.52 -2.82
CA ALA A 109 5.12 1.31 -3.43
C ALA A 109 3.86 0.84 -2.70
N VAL A 110 3.85 0.89 -1.36
CA VAL A 110 2.66 0.55 -0.56
C VAL A 110 1.53 1.50 -0.90
N GLU A 111 1.80 2.81 -0.93
CA GLU A 111 0.81 3.82 -1.31
C GLU A 111 0.33 3.63 -2.77
N ALA A 112 1.23 3.24 -3.68
CA ALA A 112 0.86 2.91 -5.06
C ALA A 112 -0.06 1.67 -5.15
N LEU A 113 0.16 0.64 -4.34
CA LEU A 113 -0.73 -0.52 -4.24
C LEU A 113 -2.10 -0.13 -3.69
N ILE A 114 -2.16 0.73 -2.66
CA ILE A 114 -3.43 1.28 -2.16
C ILE A 114 -4.21 1.99 -3.28
N LEU A 115 -3.53 2.81 -4.09
CA LEU A 115 -4.19 3.44 -5.25
C LEU A 115 -4.67 2.41 -6.28
N ALA A 116 -3.86 1.40 -6.59
CA ALA A 116 -4.24 0.37 -7.57
C ALA A 116 -5.48 -0.41 -7.12
N ILE A 117 -5.54 -0.81 -5.84
CA ILE A 117 -6.71 -1.47 -5.26
C ILE A 117 -7.91 -0.54 -5.28
N TRP A 118 -7.74 0.72 -4.91
CA TRP A 118 -8.80 1.73 -4.94
C TRP A 118 -9.42 1.92 -6.33
N LEU A 119 -8.58 1.92 -7.36
CA LEU A 119 -9.05 2.03 -8.74
C LEU A 119 -9.70 0.74 -9.24
N ASP A 120 -9.16 -0.41 -8.88
CA ASP A 120 -9.67 -1.72 -9.29
C ASP A 120 -11.01 -2.07 -8.62
N SER A 121 -11.21 -1.63 -7.37
CA SER A 121 -12.45 -1.80 -6.64
C SER A 121 -13.58 -0.90 -7.13
N GLY A 122 -13.31 0.01 -8.06
CA GLY A 122 -14.30 0.97 -8.53
C GLY A 122 -14.49 2.16 -7.59
N LYS A 123 -13.47 2.48 -6.79
CA LYS A 123 -13.51 3.54 -5.79
C LYS A 123 -14.45 3.20 -4.61
N GLU A 124 -14.28 2.02 -4.01
CA GLU A 124 -15.00 1.58 -2.80
C GLU A 124 -14.15 1.66 -1.52
N LEU A 125 -14.53 2.51 -0.55
CA LEU A 125 -13.65 2.89 0.56
C LEU A 125 -13.54 1.76 1.58
N ASP A 126 -14.62 1.02 1.77
CA ASP A 126 -14.70 -0.18 2.60
C ASP A 126 -13.68 -1.25 2.19
N VAL A 127 -13.36 -1.34 0.89
CA VAL A 127 -12.31 -2.24 0.41
C VAL A 127 -10.94 -1.81 0.94
N ILE A 128 -10.65 -0.51 0.97
CA ILE A 128 -9.38 0.00 1.49
C ILE A 128 -9.29 -0.20 3.00
N LYS A 129 -10.38 -0.02 3.73
CA LYS A 129 -10.47 -0.32 5.17
C LYS A 129 -10.17 -1.80 5.46
N GLN A 130 -10.76 -2.71 4.67
CA GLN A 130 -10.47 -4.16 4.76
C GLN A 130 -9.00 -4.48 4.45
N VAL A 131 -8.41 -3.82 3.46
CA VAL A 131 -6.99 -3.97 3.14
C VAL A 131 -6.11 -3.49 4.29
N ILE A 132 -6.38 -2.33 4.88
CA ILE A 132 -5.65 -1.80 6.04
C ILE A 132 -5.74 -2.79 7.21
N GLY A 133 -6.93 -3.34 7.47
CA GLY A 133 -7.15 -4.36 8.50
C GLY A 133 -6.36 -5.64 8.24
N THR A 134 -6.26 -6.07 6.97
CA THR A 134 -5.47 -7.26 6.59
C THR A 134 -3.97 -7.02 6.68
N MET A 135 -3.51 -5.81 6.32
CA MET A 135 -2.12 -5.40 6.41
C MET A 135 -1.65 -5.25 7.86
N ASP A 136 -2.58 -5.05 8.80
CA ASP A 136 -2.30 -4.85 10.22
C ASP A 136 -1.22 -3.78 10.47
N LEU A 137 -1.37 -2.62 9.81
CA LEU A 137 -0.38 -1.53 9.88
C LEU A 137 -0.10 -1.05 11.30
N ALA A 138 -1.07 -1.21 12.22
CA ALA A 138 -0.93 -0.86 13.63
C ALA A 138 0.21 -1.61 14.32
N SER A 139 0.47 -2.87 13.93
CA SER A 139 1.57 -3.69 14.47
C SER A 139 2.97 -3.18 14.08
N PHE A 140 3.06 -2.20 13.17
CA PHE A 140 4.32 -1.62 12.69
C PHE A 140 4.54 -0.17 13.16
N VAL A 141 3.59 0.40 13.90
CA VAL A 141 3.73 1.73 14.48
C VAL A 141 4.84 1.69 15.54
N SER A 142 5.88 2.50 15.33
CA SER A 142 6.93 2.64 16.34
C SER A 142 6.40 3.45 17.53
N VAL A 143 6.56 2.88 18.73
CA VAL A 143 6.28 3.51 20.04
C VAL A 143 7.19 4.70 20.27
#